data_AF-A0A5B0RAC9-F1
#
_entry.id   AF-A0A5B0RAC9-F1
#
_cell.length_a   1.000
_cell.length_b   1.000
_cell.length_c   1.000
_cell.angle_alpha   90.00
_cell.angle_beta   90.00
_cell.angle_gamma   90.00
#
_symmetry.space_group_name_H-M   'P 1'
#
loop_
_entity.id
_entity.type
_entity.pdbx_description
1 polymer ?
#
loop_
_entity_poly.entity_id
_entity_poly.type
_entity_poly.pdbx_seq_one_letter_code
_entity_poly.pdbx_strand_id
1 'polypeptide(L)'
;MNTIFQSLLISTIVATTWVNAVLLEVTHNNHDYYLCSVDHEFPRDVDDNPFCLLGEVDGEPHDNARVRTIKNTSTNPIWIGSGFPAHSADYQLDPDQERERSFGRTDRLLQEHLGHYVIVTLEEGAEISLPTWEAILKENHENLKNAVINQGKLKDARLDTPHSQPFKRLSESEQAPEPTQ
;
A
#
# COMPACT_ATOMS: atom_id res chain seq x y z
N MET A 1 -28.39 6.47 -32.68
CA MET A 1 -27.26 7.27 -32.15
C MET A 1 -27.10 6.97 -30.65
N ASN A 2 -26.63 5.78 -30.27
CA ASN A 2 -26.57 5.36 -28.85
C ASN A 2 -25.26 4.61 -28.50
N THR A 3 -24.23 4.70 -29.33
CA THR A 3 -23.04 3.84 -29.22
C THR A 3 -21.81 4.56 -28.64
N ILE A 4 -21.82 5.88 -28.54
CA ILE A 4 -20.65 6.66 -28.07
C ILE A 4 -20.64 6.76 -26.53
N PHE A 5 -21.81 6.83 -25.90
CA PHE A 5 -21.91 6.92 -24.43
C PHE A 5 -21.55 5.61 -23.71
N GLN A 6 -21.71 4.44 -24.34
CA GLN A 6 -21.28 3.16 -23.77
C GLN A 6 -19.77 2.98 -23.80
N SER A 7 -19.08 3.46 -24.84
CA SER A 7 -17.61 3.38 -24.93
C SER A 7 -16.91 4.26 -23.89
N LEU A 8 -17.50 5.41 -23.55
CA LEU A 8 -17.03 6.25 -22.45
C LEU A 8 -17.24 5.57 -21.10
N LEU A 9 -18.37 4.90 -20.89
CA LEU A 9 -18.64 4.17 -19.64
C LEU A 9 -17.72 2.96 -19.44
N ILE A 10 -17.34 2.25 -20.51
CA ILE A 10 -16.38 1.14 -20.44
C ILE A 10 -14.95 1.64 -20.20
N SER A 11 -14.57 2.79 -20.78
CA SER A 11 -13.25 3.38 -20.53
C SER A 11 -13.10 3.89 -19.09
N THR A 12 -14.19 4.36 -18.46
CA THR A 12 -14.18 4.79 -17.05
C THR A 12 -14.18 3.62 -16.06
N ILE A 13 -14.63 2.42 -16.46
CA ILE A 13 -14.65 1.24 -15.58
C ILE A 13 -13.29 0.51 -15.53
N VAL A 14 -12.35 0.79 -16.44
CA VAL A 14 -10.98 0.26 -16.38
C VAL A 14 -10.09 1.03 -15.39
N ALA A 15 -10.57 2.16 -14.84
CA ALA A 15 -9.87 2.95 -13.84
C ALA A 15 -10.28 2.61 -12.40
N THR A 16 -10.72 1.38 -12.10
CA THR A 16 -10.85 0.92 -10.71
C THR A 16 -9.46 0.63 -10.16
N THR A 17 -8.86 1.69 -9.62
CA THR A 17 -7.60 1.74 -8.87
C THR A 17 -7.27 0.45 -8.14
N TRP A 18 -6.20 -0.16 -8.63
CA TRP A 18 -5.71 -1.49 -8.40
C TRP A 18 -4.80 -1.52 -7.18
N VAL A 19 -5.31 -1.74 -5.96
CA VAL A 19 -4.36 -1.70 -4.83
C VAL A 19 -4.63 -2.67 -3.69
N ASN A 20 -3.56 -3.40 -3.36
CA ASN A 20 -3.10 -3.58 -1.98
C ASN A 20 -1.69 -4.13 -2.09
N ALA A 21 -0.69 -3.26 -2.12
CA ALA A 21 0.72 -3.66 -2.24
C ALA A 21 1.28 -4.12 -0.89
N VAL A 22 2.52 -4.61 -0.84
CA VAL A 22 3.07 -5.35 0.31
C VAL A 22 3.41 -4.42 1.49
N LEU A 23 3.08 -4.80 2.73
CA LEU A 23 3.59 -4.21 3.97
C LEU A 23 4.01 -5.36 4.89
N LEU A 24 5.29 -5.39 5.30
CA LEU A 24 5.87 -6.43 6.14
C LEU A 24 6.64 -5.81 7.30
N GLU A 25 6.51 -6.39 8.48
CA GLU A 25 7.40 -6.14 9.61
C GLU A 25 8.57 -7.11 9.56
N VAL A 26 9.80 -6.60 9.66
CA VAL A 26 11.04 -7.36 9.54
C VAL A 26 12.06 -6.86 10.54
N THR A 27 12.94 -7.73 11.03
CA THR A 27 14.02 -7.35 11.95
C THR A 27 15.36 -7.44 11.22
N HIS A 28 16.20 -6.40 11.36
CA HIS A 28 17.55 -6.35 10.80
C HIS A 28 18.51 -5.69 11.81
N ASN A 29 19.65 -6.32 12.09
CA ASN A 29 20.61 -5.85 13.10
C ASN A 29 19.99 -5.51 14.47
N ASN A 30 19.02 -6.32 14.93
CA ASN A 30 18.26 -6.13 16.18
C ASN A 30 17.35 -4.88 16.23
N HIS A 31 17.03 -4.30 15.08
CA HIS A 31 16.06 -3.22 14.94
C HIS A 31 14.89 -3.67 14.08
N ASP A 32 13.69 -3.23 14.43
CA ASP A 32 12.47 -3.50 13.69
C ASP A 32 12.25 -2.46 12.59
N TYR A 33 11.87 -2.95 11.41
CA TYR A 33 11.59 -2.17 10.22
C TYR A 33 10.26 -2.60 9.60
N TYR A 34 9.56 -1.63 9.04
CA TYR A 34 8.48 -1.82 8.10
C TYR A 34 9.04 -1.76 6.68
N LEU A 35 8.87 -2.84 5.95
CA LEU A 35 9.16 -2.93 4.52
C LEU A 35 7.86 -2.78 3.75
N CYS A 36 7.67 -1.63 3.10
CA CYS A 36 6.41 -1.25 2.48
C CYS A 36 6.61 -0.98 0.99
N SER A 37 5.71 -1.51 0.16
CA SER A 37 5.65 -1.19 -1.25
C SER A 37 5.08 0.22 -1.44
N VAL A 38 5.65 0.97 -2.37
CA VAL A 38 5.21 2.33 -2.70
C VAL A 38 3.78 2.33 -3.23
N ASP A 39 3.31 1.21 -3.79
CA ASP A 39 1.93 1.06 -4.22
C ASP A 39 0.98 0.66 -3.08
N HIS A 40 1.41 0.61 -1.82
CA HIS A 40 0.53 0.13 -0.75
C HIS A 40 -0.65 1.10 -0.54
N GLU A 41 -1.88 0.59 -0.50
CA GLU A 41 -3.03 1.37 -0.04
C GLU A 41 -3.31 0.96 1.39
N PHE A 42 -3.18 1.92 2.29
CA PHE A 42 -3.61 1.71 3.66
C PHE A 42 -5.14 1.66 3.68
N PRO A 43 -5.77 0.65 4.32
CA PRO A 43 -7.21 0.65 4.49
C PRO A 43 -7.61 1.89 5.30
N ARG A 44 -8.70 2.56 4.90
CA ARG A 44 -9.13 3.86 5.46
C ARG A 44 -9.41 3.86 6.97
N ASP A 45 -9.53 2.69 7.57
CA ASP A 45 -9.94 2.49 8.96
C ASP A 45 -8.80 1.96 9.86
N VAL A 46 -7.54 1.94 9.38
CA VAL A 46 -6.39 1.45 10.17
C VAL A 46 -5.57 2.62 10.67
N ASP A 47 -5.99 3.19 11.79
CA ASP A 47 -5.23 4.17 12.60
C ASP A 47 -3.98 3.55 13.25
N ASP A 48 -3.79 2.23 13.16
CA ASP A 48 -2.73 1.51 13.89
C ASP A 48 -1.37 1.51 13.18
N ASN A 49 -1.28 1.94 11.92
CA ASN A 49 0.00 1.99 11.22
C ASN A 49 0.79 3.24 11.62
N PRO A 50 2.11 3.14 11.83
CA PRO A 50 2.92 4.28 12.26
C PRO A 50 3.18 5.32 11.14
N PHE A 51 2.86 4.97 9.89
CA PHE A 51 2.89 5.88 8.75
C PHE A 51 1.82 5.49 7.74
N CYS A 52 1.51 6.41 6.84
CA CYS A 52 0.72 6.11 5.65
C CYS A 52 1.32 6.75 4.39
N LEU A 53 0.92 6.24 3.23
CA LEU A 53 1.27 6.77 1.93
C LEU A 53 0.06 7.52 1.35
N LEU A 54 0.28 8.77 0.95
CA LEU A 54 -0.74 9.69 0.48
C LEU A 54 -0.55 10.04 -0.99
N GLY A 55 -1.66 10.43 -1.63
CA GLY A 55 -1.68 10.89 -3.02
C GLY A 55 -1.53 9.78 -4.06
N GLU A 56 -1.59 10.21 -5.32
CA GLU A 56 -1.28 9.38 -6.46
C GLU A 56 0.23 9.10 -6.52
N VAL A 57 0.59 7.97 -7.12
CA VAL A 57 2.00 7.66 -7.34
C VAL A 57 2.44 8.31 -8.64
N ASP A 58 3.43 9.18 -8.57
CA ASP A 58 4.05 9.78 -9.75
C ASP A 58 5.23 8.94 -10.24
N GLY A 59 5.41 8.87 -11.56
CA GLY A 59 6.36 8.01 -12.27
C GLY A 59 5.75 6.72 -12.83
N GLU A 60 6.31 6.25 -13.95
CA GLU A 60 5.89 5.02 -14.62
C GLU A 60 6.36 3.77 -13.84
N PRO A 61 5.66 2.62 -13.95
CA PRO A 61 6.06 1.37 -13.28
C PRO A 61 7.49 0.91 -13.62
N HIS A 62 7.99 1.30 -14.79
CA HIS A 62 9.32 0.93 -15.28
C HIS A 62 10.38 2.01 -15.01
N ASP A 63 10.02 3.10 -14.33
CA ASP A 63 10.99 4.10 -13.93
C ASP A 63 11.89 3.58 -12.80
N ASN A 64 13.09 4.13 -12.72
CA ASN A 64 14.04 3.78 -11.66
C ASN A 64 13.58 4.29 -10.28
N ALA A 65 12.62 5.22 -10.27
CA ALA A 65 12.09 5.85 -9.08
C ALA A 65 10.58 6.00 -9.21
N ARG A 66 9.87 5.89 -8.10
CA ARG A 66 8.48 6.34 -8.00
C ARG A 66 8.32 7.31 -6.85
N VAL A 67 7.50 8.33 -7.06
CA VAL A 67 7.33 9.43 -6.12
C VAL A 67 6.00 9.28 -5.41
N ARG A 68 6.03 9.40 -4.07
CA ARG A 68 4.82 9.38 -3.25
C ARG A 68 5.02 10.20 -1.99
N THR A 69 3.92 10.73 -1.45
CA THR A 69 3.93 11.39 -0.14
C THR A 69 3.84 10.34 0.96
N ILE A 70 4.71 10.44 1.95
CA ILE A 70 4.65 9.67 3.18
C ILE A 70 4.31 10.61 4.33
N LYS A 71 3.38 10.17 5.19
CA LYS A 71 2.96 10.89 6.39
C LYS A 71 3.25 10.04 7.62
N ASN A 72 3.85 10.65 8.63
CA ASN A 72 3.97 10.05 9.95
C ASN A 72 2.64 10.17 10.71
N THR A 73 2.06 9.03 11.07
CA THR A 73 0.81 8.92 11.83
C THR A 73 1.05 8.45 13.26
N SER A 74 2.30 8.11 13.61
CA SER A 74 2.67 7.74 14.96
C SER A 74 2.92 8.96 15.86
N THR A 75 3.01 8.71 17.16
CA THR A 75 3.35 9.71 18.17
C THR A 75 4.85 9.95 18.31
N ASN A 76 5.69 9.16 17.63
CA ASN A 76 7.15 9.25 17.65
C ASN A 76 7.70 9.65 16.27
N PRO A 77 8.93 10.16 16.17
CA PRO A 77 9.57 10.30 14.87
C PRO A 77 9.71 8.94 14.16
N ILE A 78 9.70 8.97 12.83
CA ILE A 78 10.02 7.81 11.98
C ILE A 78 11.23 8.11 11.11
N TRP A 79 12.02 7.08 10.84
CA TRP A 79 13.19 7.14 9.96
C TRP A 79 12.90 6.34 8.70
N ILE A 80 13.17 6.93 7.53
CA ILE A 80 12.72 6.42 6.24
C ILE A 80 13.91 6.21 5.30
N GLY A 81 14.13 4.97 4.87
CA GLY A 81 15.12 4.61 3.84
C GLY A 81 14.47 4.45 2.47
N SER A 82 14.99 5.15 1.45
CA SER A 82 14.38 5.22 0.12
C SER A 82 15.09 4.44 -0.99
N GLY A 83 16.25 3.81 -0.70
CA GLY A 83 17.02 3.08 -1.70
C GLY A 83 17.82 3.96 -2.68
N PHE A 84 18.10 5.22 -2.32
CA PHE A 84 18.96 6.12 -3.11
C PHE A 84 20.19 6.60 -2.34
N PRO A 85 21.37 6.67 -2.96
CA PRO A 85 22.62 7.08 -2.30
C PRO A 85 22.65 8.57 -1.95
N ALA A 86 21.95 9.42 -2.71
CA ALA A 86 21.91 10.87 -2.52
C ALA A 86 20.93 11.34 -1.43
N HIS A 87 20.13 10.42 -0.87
CA HIS A 87 19.21 10.67 0.24
C HIS A 87 19.74 10.14 1.57
N SER A 88 21.06 9.91 1.65
CA SER A 88 21.82 9.34 2.78
C SER A 88 21.92 10.22 4.02
N ALA A 89 21.25 11.37 4.07
CA ALA A 89 21.01 12.04 5.34
C ALA A 89 19.72 11.46 5.91
N ASP A 90 19.85 10.72 7.01
CA ASP A 90 18.79 10.04 7.74
C ASP A 90 17.46 10.80 7.64
N TYR A 91 16.53 10.27 6.85
CA TYR A 91 15.31 10.97 6.57
C TYR A 91 14.31 10.75 7.70
N GLN A 92 14.37 11.63 8.70
CA GLN A 92 13.43 11.71 9.80
C GLN A 92 12.16 12.47 9.39
N LEU A 93 11.00 11.95 9.81
CA LEU A 93 9.73 12.65 9.85
C LEU A 93 9.23 12.72 11.29
N ASP A 94 9.03 13.92 11.79
CA ASP A 94 8.40 14.11 13.11
C ASP A 94 6.90 13.75 13.05
N PRO A 95 6.24 13.52 14.19
CA PRO A 95 4.81 13.26 14.26
C PRO A 95 3.98 14.28 13.45
N ASP A 96 2.94 13.80 12.78
CA ASP A 96 2.02 14.56 11.94
C ASP A 96 2.63 15.26 10.72
N GLN A 97 3.93 15.12 10.46
CA GLN A 97 4.56 15.64 9.26
C GLN A 97 4.34 14.72 8.06
N GLU A 98 4.29 15.34 6.89
CA GLU A 98 4.26 14.66 5.60
C GLU A 98 5.35 15.20 4.67
N ARG A 99 5.79 14.36 3.73
CA ARG A 99 6.69 14.81 2.68
C ARG A 99 6.64 13.91 1.46
N GLU A 100 6.79 14.54 0.31
CA GLU A 100 6.99 13.87 -0.95
C GLU A 100 8.42 13.32 -1.10
N ARG A 101 8.51 12.07 -1.57
CA ARG A 101 9.78 11.35 -1.72
C ARG A 101 9.79 10.39 -2.90
N SER A 102 10.98 10.23 -3.47
CA SER A 102 11.30 9.22 -4.49
C SER A 102 11.79 7.94 -3.82
N PHE A 103 11.30 6.79 -4.28
CA PHE A 103 11.62 5.47 -3.74
C PHE A 103 12.19 4.55 -4.82
N GLY A 104 13.21 3.78 -4.45
CA GLY A 104 14.00 2.94 -5.33
C GLY A 104 13.30 1.64 -5.72
N ARG A 105 13.77 1.08 -6.83
CA ARG A 105 13.27 -0.16 -7.45
C ARG A 105 14.11 -1.38 -7.04
N THR A 106 13.49 -2.56 -6.94
CA THR A 106 14.18 -3.79 -6.49
C THR A 106 14.95 -4.55 -7.58
N ASP A 107 14.68 -4.30 -8.86
CA ASP A 107 15.07 -5.20 -9.96
C ASP A 107 16.59 -5.33 -10.13
N ARG A 108 17.35 -4.24 -9.98
CA ARG A 108 18.81 -4.27 -10.03
C ARG A 108 19.41 -5.09 -8.90
N LEU A 109 18.71 -5.15 -7.77
CA LEU A 109 19.18 -5.78 -6.55
C LEU A 109 18.82 -7.27 -6.50
N LEU A 110 17.57 -7.59 -6.81
CA LEU A 110 16.99 -8.93 -6.65
C LEU A 110 16.94 -9.74 -7.94
N GLN A 111 17.34 -9.16 -9.08
CA GLN A 111 17.19 -9.73 -10.43
C GLN A 111 15.73 -10.08 -10.79
N GLU A 112 14.78 -9.56 -10.00
CA GLU A 112 13.34 -9.73 -10.14
C GLU A 112 12.66 -8.39 -9.86
N HIS A 113 11.68 -8.03 -10.71
CA HIS A 113 10.90 -6.81 -10.49
C HIS A 113 9.75 -7.09 -9.53
N LEU A 114 9.96 -6.79 -8.24
CA LEU A 114 8.96 -6.92 -7.18
C LEU A 114 8.28 -5.58 -6.85
N GLY A 115 8.72 -4.49 -7.48
CA GLY A 115 8.17 -3.13 -7.34
C GLY A 115 9.17 -2.12 -6.80
N HIS A 116 8.63 -1.05 -6.23
CA HIS A 116 9.37 0.00 -5.52
C HIS A 116 9.03 -0.07 -4.04
N TYR A 117 10.02 0.12 -3.17
CA TYR A 117 9.86 -0.09 -1.73
C TYR A 117 10.51 1.01 -0.91
N VAL A 118 9.91 1.22 0.25
CA VAL A 118 10.42 2.04 1.35
C VAL A 118 10.66 1.15 2.56
N ILE A 119 11.73 1.42 3.30
CA ILE A 119 11.88 0.93 4.67
C ILE A 119 11.57 2.06 5.64
N VAL A 120 10.86 1.75 6.73
CA VAL A 120 10.53 2.70 7.78
C VAL A 120 10.84 2.06 9.12
N THR A 121 11.37 2.82 10.08
CA THR A 121 11.56 2.35 11.47
C THR A 121 11.17 3.45 12.45
N LEU A 122 10.79 3.05 13.66
CA LEU A 122 10.51 3.93 14.80
C LEU A 122 11.66 3.95 15.81
N GLU A 123 12.73 3.20 15.54
CA GLU A 123 13.84 3.07 16.47
C GLU A 123 14.92 4.11 16.19
N GLU A 124 15.12 4.99 17.17
CA GLU A 124 16.22 5.94 17.13
C GLU A 124 17.57 5.20 17.09
N GLY A 125 18.38 5.48 16.09
CA GLY A 125 19.69 4.83 15.88
C GLY A 125 19.68 3.64 14.93
N ALA A 126 18.51 3.20 14.45
CA ALA A 126 18.42 2.23 13.36
C ALA A 126 18.95 2.84 12.05
N GLU A 127 19.78 2.09 11.31
CA GLU A 127 20.41 2.58 10.08
C GLU A 127 19.45 2.47 8.89
N ILE A 128 19.24 3.57 8.16
CA ILE A 128 18.35 3.62 6.98
C ILE A 128 19.10 3.88 5.67
N SER A 129 20.40 3.61 5.67
CA SER A 129 21.30 3.82 4.54
C SER A 129 20.94 2.92 3.35
N LEU A 130 21.48 3.26 2.17
CA LEU A 130 21.33 2.41 0.97
C LEU A 130 21.81 0.96 1.23
N PRO A 131 23.00 0.71 1.83
CA PRO A 131 23.40 -0.63 2.22
C PRO A 131 22.38 -1.38 3.09
N THR A 132 21.79 -0.71 4.09
CA THR A 132 20.78 -1.34 4.95
C THR A 132 19.49 -1.66 4.19
N TRP A 133 19.02 -0.73 3.38
CA TRP A 133 17.87 -0.95 2.50
C TRP A 133 18.09 -2.15 1.56
N GLU A 134 19.28 -2.24 0.96
CA GLU A 134 19.64 -3.37 0.10
C GLU A 134 19.72 -4.70 0.87
N ALA A 135 20.26 -4.68 2.09
CA ALA A 135 20.38 -5.87 2.93
C ALA A 135 18.99 -6.39 3.34
N ILE A 136 18.12 -5.52 3.84
CA ILE A 136 16.75 -5.87 4.25
C ILE A 136 15.97 -6.49 3.08
N LEU A 137 16.06 -5.90 1.89
CA LEU A 137 15.38 -6.44 0.70
C LEU A 137 15.90 -7.83 0.30
N LYS A 138 17.22 -8.04 0.34
CA LYS A 138 17.83 -9.34 0.02
C LYS A 138 17.45 -10.41 1.04
N GLU A 139 17.53 -10.09 2.32
CA GLU A 139 17.19 -11.00 3.41
C GLU A 139 15.71 -11.43 3.36
N ASN A 140 14.83 -10.53 2.91
CA ASN A 140 13.39 -10.75 2.84
C ASN A 140 12.88 -11.07 1.43
N HIS A 141 13.75 -11.39 0.47
CA HIS A 141 13.38 -11.60 -0.94
C HIS A 141 12.26 -12.62 -1.11
N GLU A 142 12.39 -13.81 -0.51
CA GLU A 142 11.35 -14.85 -0.62
C GLU A 142 10.02 -14.43 0.03
N ASN A 143 10.08 -13.70 1.15
CA ASN A 143 8.87 -13.19 1.80
C ASN A 143 8.16 -12.17 0.92
N LEU A 144 8.91 -11.25 0.31
CA LEU A 144 8.38 -10.28 -0.67
C LEU A 144 7.75 -10.98 -1.86
N LYS A 145 8.46 -11.94 -2.47
CA LYS A 145 7.99 -12.70 -3.62
C LYS A 145 6.68 -13.42 -3.30
N ASN A 146 6.61 -14.09 -2.16
CA ASN A 146 5.41 -14.77 -1.70
C ASN A 146 4.26 -13.79 -1.42
N ALA A 147 4.55 -12.64 -0.81
CA ALA A 147 3.55 -11.61 -0.56
C ALA A 147 2.95 -11.05 -1.88
N VAL A 148 3.81 -10.76 -2.87
CA VAL A 148 3.38 -10.30 -4.20
C VAL A 148 2.55 -11.38 -4.93
N ILE A 149 2.99 -12.65 -4.91
CA ILE A 149 2.25 -13.75 -5.55
C ILE A 149 0.89 -14.00 -4.88
N ASN A 150 0.84 -14.01 -3.55
CA ASN A 150 -0.40 -14.23 -2.81
C ASN A 150 -1.40 -13.10 -3.03
N GLN A 151 -0.91 -11.86 -3.18
CA GLN A 151 -1.74 -10.75 -3.63
C GLN A 151 -2.29 -10.98 -5.03
N GLY A 152 -1.50 -11.51 -5.96
CA GLY A 152 -1.98 -11.92 -7.29
C GLY A 152 -3.11 -12.95 -7.21
N LYS A 153 -2.91 -14.04 -6.45
CA LYS A 153 -3.88 -15.13 -6.34
C LYS A 153 -5.19 -14.74 -5.66
N LEU A 154 -5.14 -13.91 -4.62
CA LEU A 154 -6.34 -13.40 -3.94
C LEU A 154 -7.18 -12.51 -4.86
N LYS A 155 -6.57 -11.87 -5.86
CA LYS A 155 -7.28 -11.07 -6.88
C LYS A 155 -8.03 -11.97 -7.86
N ASP A 156 -7.40 -13.05 -8.33
CA ASP A 156 -8.03 -14.00 -9.27
C ASP A 156 -9.24 -14.70 -8.63
N ALA A 157 -9.10 -15.17 -7.39
CA ALA A 157 -10.18 -15.88 -6.69
C ALA A 157 -11.42 -15.00 -6.40
N ARG A 158 -11.26 -13.68 -6.26
CA ARG A 158 -12.38 -12.75 -6.04
C ARG A 158 -13.13 -12.41 -7.33
N LEU A 159 -12.48 -12.50 -8.49
CA LEU A 159 -13.11 -12.30 -9.80
C LEU A 159 -13.99 -13.49 -10.23
N ASP A 160 -13.72 -14.69 -9.72
CA ASP A 160 -14.46 -15.92 -10.04
C ASP A 160 -15.68 -16.19 -9.13
N THR A 161 -16.04 -15.27 -8.22
CA THR A 161 -17.24 -15.46 -7.39
C THR A 161 -18.47 -14.93 -8.14
N PRO A 162 -19.39 -15.78 -8.66
CA PRO A 162 -20.62 -15.28 -9.23
C PRO A 162 -21.42 -14.58 -8.14
N HIS A 163 -21.89 -13.35 -8.43
CA HIS A 163 -22.74 -12.54 -7.57
C HIS A 163 -23.81 -13.42 -6.88
N SER A 164 -23.56 -13.72 -5.60
CA SER A 164 -24.58 -14.27 -4.73
C SER A 164 -25.64 -13.20 -4.52
N GLN A 165 -26.87 -13.65 -4.66
CA GLN A 165 -28.08 -12.89 -4.95
C GLN A 165 -28.36 -11.74 -3.96
N PRO A 166 -29.08 -10.68 -4.39
CA PRO A 166 -29.53 -9.65 -3.48
C PRO A 166 -30.45 -10.26 -2.43
N PHE A 167 -30.17 -9.96 -1.16
CA PHE A 167 -31.06 -10.20 -0.03
C PHE A 167 -32.49 -9.76 -0.40
N LYS A 168 -33.41 -10.73 -0.51
CA LYS A 168 -34.84 -10.45 -0.49
C LYS A 168 -35.14 -9.77 0.85
N ARG A 169 -35.46 -8.48 0.83
CA ARG A 169 -36.22 -7.84 1.92
C ARG A 169 -37.53 -8.61 2.07
N LEU A 170 -37.67 -9.35 3.16
CA LEU A 170 -38.98 -9.71 3.66
C LEU A 170 -39.62 -8.42 4.19
N SER A 171 -40.51 -7.84 3.40
CA SER A 171 -41.47 -6.86 3.86
C SER A 171 -42.54 -7.58 4.67
N GLU A 172 -42.41 -7.58 5.99
CA GLU A 172 -43.52 -7.88 6.89
C GLU A 172 -44.32 -6.60 7.12
N SER A 173 -45.46 -6.57 6.45
CA SER A 173 -46.61 -5.72 6.76
C SER A 173 -47.41 -6.40 7.86
N GLU A 174 -47.47 -5.82 9.05
CA GLU A 174 -48.57 -6.06 10.01
C GLU A 174 -48.75 -4.83 10.91
N GLN A 175 -49.62 -3.91 10.47
CA GLN A 175 -50.24 -2.91 11.34
C GLN A 175 -51.39 -3.59 12.09
N ALA A 176 -51.31 -3.63 13.42
CA ALA A 176 -52.45 -3.92 14.28
C ALA A 176 -53.17 -2.61 14.68
N PRO A 177 -54.50 -2.64 14.92
CA PRO A 177 -55.33 -1.43 15.04
C PRO A 177 -55.31 -0.80 16.45
N GLU A 178 -55.54 0.51 16.48
CA GLU A 178 -55.82 1.29 17.70
C GLU A 178 -57.05 0.78 18.46
N PRO A 179 -57.04 0.79 19.80
CA PRO A 179 -58.26 0.76 20.59
C PRO A 179 -58.73 2.19 20.89
N THR A 180 -59.93 2.49 20.42
CA THR A 180 -60.79 3.58 20.90
C THR A 180 -61.14 3.36 22.37
N GLN A 181 -60.90 4.35 23.23
CA GLN A 181 -61.85 4.83 24.27
C GLN A 181 -61.55 6.29 24.61
#